data_AF-A0A1W9G9A2-F1
#
_entry.id   AF-A0A1W9G9A2-F1
#
_cell.length_a   1.000
_cell.length_b   1.000
_cell.length_c   1.000
_cell.angle_alpha   90.00
_cell.angle_beta   90.00
_cell.angle_gamma   90.00
#
_symmetry.space_group_name_H-M   'P 1'
#
loop_
_entity.id
_entity.type
_entity.pdbx_description
1 polymer ?
#
loop_
_entity_poly.entity_id
_entity_poly.type
_entity_poly.pdbx_seq_one_letter_code
_entity_poly.pdbx_strand_id
1 'polypeptide(L)'
;MAAKRRRDISPEAFAQLVRQAIADLPPAYAKLMESIAVVVEEEPSRDVLEDLELDSEDDLLGLYQGQSLLEDSFFAAGGAEPAKISIYRGPILRQCESSEEVVQEVYDTVVHELGHHVGLDDDEMPY
;
A
#
# COMPACT_ATOMS: atom_id res chain seq x y z
N MET A 1 -23.66 10.36 -15.43
CA MET A 1 -23.14 10.09 -14.07
C MET A 1 -21.98 11.06 -13.87
N ALA A 2 -22.06 11.97 -12.92
CA ALA A 2 -20.98 12.92 -12.67
C ALA A 2 -19.87 12.18 -11.91
N ALA A 3 -18.68 12.05 -12.51
CA ALA A 3 -17.50 11.58 -11.80
C ALA A 3 -17.29 12.48 -10.57
N LYS A 4 -17.29 11.90 -9.37
CA LYS A 4 -16.96 12.63 -8.15
C LYS A 4 -15.53 13.18 -8.32
N ARG A 5 -15.34 14.48 -8.10
CA ARG A 5 -14.01 15.10 -8.21
C ARG A 5 -13.11 14.51 -7.11
N ARG A 6 -11.82 14.29 -7.41
CA ARG A 6 -10.76 13.73 -6.54
C ARG A 6 -10.79 14.13 -5.05
N ARG A 7 -11.14 15.39 -4.73
CA ARG A 7 -11.16 15.93 -3.36
C ARG A 7 -12.41 15.53 -2.54
N ASP A 8 -13.39 14.89 -3.16
CA ASP A 8 -14.69 14.54 -2.55
C ASP A 8 -14.83 13.04 -2.26
N ILE A 9 -13.77 12.26 -2.47
CA ILE A 9 -13.71 10.85 -2.06
C ILE A 9 -13.50 10.84 -0.55
N SER A 10 -14.53 10.47 0.23
CA SER A 10 -14.41 10.38 1.68
C SER A 10 -13.47 9.24 2.07
N PRO A 11 -12.93 9.23 3.31
CA PRO A 11 -12.11 8.12 3.80
C PRO A 11 -12.78 6.75 3.63
N GLU A 12 -14.10 6.67 3.86
CA GLU A 12 -14.85 5.42 3.72
C GLU A 12 -14.98 4.98 2.26
N ALA A 13 -15.18 5.93 1.35
CA ALA A 13 -15.23 5.66 -0.08
C ALA A 13 -13.85 5.22 -0.60
N PHE A 14 -12.78 5.87 -0.14
CA PHE A 14 -11.41 5.47 -0.49
C PHE A 14 -11.11 4.06 0.02
N ALA A 15 -11.47 3.74 1.26
CA ALA A 15 -11.32 2.39 1.80
C ALA A 15 -12.11 1.32 1.02
N GLN A 16 -13.22 1.69 0.36
CA GLN A 16 -13.93 0.80 -0.57
C GLN A 16 -13.11 0.56 -1.85
N LEU A 17 -12.49 1.59 -2.41
CA LEU A 17 -11.63 1.48 -3.59
C LEU A 17 -10.38 0.63 -3.29
N VAL A 18 -9.78 0.80 -2.10
CA VAL A 18 -8.66 -0.05 -1.65
C VAL A 18 -9.06 -1.52 -1.57
N ARG A 19 -10.24 -1.83 -1.01
CA ARG A 19 -10.75 -3.21 -0.99
C ARG A 19 -11.01 -3.77 -2.38
N GLN A 20 -11.45 -2.93 -3.32
CA GLN A 20 -11.65 -3.35 -4.71
C GLN A 20 -10.30 -3.72 -5.35
N ALA A 21 -9.29 -2.86 -5.22
CA ALA A 21 -7.95 -3.12 -5.73
C ALA A 21 -7.37 -4.45 -5.20
N ILE A 22 -7.50 -4.70 -3.88
CA ILE A 22 -7.04 -5.94 -3.26
C ILE A 22 -7.80 -7.17 -3.78
N ALA A 23 -9.11 -7.05 -4.02
CA ALA A 23 -9.92 -8.15 -4.51
C ALA A 23 -9.57 -8.56 -5.95
N ASP A 24 -9.01 -7.63 -6.72
CA ASP A 24 -8.60 -7.85 -8.12
C ASP A 24 -7.16 -8.41 -8.23
N LEU A 25 -6.43 -8.57 -7.11
CA LEU A 25 -5.08 -9.13 -7.10
C LEU A 25 -5.03 -10.57 -7.64
N PRO A 26 -3.96 -10.93 -8.38
CA PRO A 26 -3.73 -12.31 -8.81
C PRO A 26 -3.68 -13.28 -7.62
N PRO A 27 -4.09 -14.56 -7.80
CA PRO A 27 -4.14 -15.55 -6.72
C PRO A 27 -2.85 -15.73 -5.92
N ALA A 28 -1.68 -15.50 -6.55
CA ALA A 28 -0.38 -15.56 -5.89
C ALA A 28 -0.24 -14.49 -4.80
N TYR A 29 -0.65 -13.24 -5.08
CA TYR A 29 -0.60 -12.12 -4.14
C TYR A 29 -1.75 -12.18 -3.13
N ALA A 30 -2.95 -12.59 -3.56
CA ALA A 30 -4.11 -12.71 -2.67
C ALA A 30 -3.84 -13.60 -1.43
N LYS A 31 -3.05 -14.67 -1.61
CA LYS A 31 -2.64 -15.55 -0.51
C LYS A 31 -1.71 -14.86 0.50
N LEU A 32 -0.82 -13.98 0.05
CA LEU A 32 0.06 -13.20 0.95
C LEU A 32 -0.76 -12.24 1.79
N MET A 33 -1.78 -11.63 1.18
CA MET A 33 -2.69 -10.68 1.83
C MET A 33 -3.50 -11.28 2.97
N GLU A 34 -3.69 -12.61 3.05
CA GLU A 34 -4.38 -13.26 4.18
C GLU A 34 -3.67 -13.03 5.53
N SER A 35 -2.36 -12.77 5.50
CA SER A 35 -1.53 -12.52 6.69
C SER A 35 -1.14 -11.07 6.89
N ILE A 36 -1.56 -10.17 6.00
CA ILE A 36 -1.15 -8.75 6.00
C ILE A 36 -2.35 -7.86 6.32
N ALA A 37 -2.20 -7.01 7.34
CA ALA A 37 -3.18 -5.97 7.64
C ALA A 37 -3.03 -4.80 6.66
N VAL A 38 -4.10 -4.42 5.95
CA VAL A 38 -4.10 -3.19 5.15
C VAL A 38 -4.74 -2.06 5.94
N VAL A 39 -4.00 -0.97 6.09
CA VAL A 39 -4.44 0.22 6.83
C VAL A 39 -4.42 1.41 5.88
N VAL A 40 -5.52 2.16 5.88
CA VAL A 40 -5.61 3.43 5.16
C VAL A 40 -5.23 4.55 6.11
N GLU A 41 -4.24 5.34 5.72
CA GLU A 41 -3.78 6.52 6.44
C GLU A 41 -3.98 7.77 5.57
N GLU A 42 -4.09 8.95 6.19
CA GLU A 42 -4.32 10.18 5.44
C GLU A 42 -3.06 10.66 4.73
N GLU A 43 -1.94 10.75 5.47
CA GLU A 43 -0.62 11.17 4.98
C GLU A 43 0.46 10.34 5.69
N PRO A 44 1.63 10.13 5.08
CA PRO A 44 2.80 9.58 5.78
C PRO A 44 3.26 10.53 6.90
N SER A 45 3.74 9.96 8.01
CA SER A 45 4.28 10.77 9.10
C SER A 45 5.64 11.36 8.72
N ARG A 46 5.99 12.49 9.33
CA ARG A 46 7.30 13.12 9.12
C ARG A 46 8.46 12.19 9.48
N ASP A 47 8.31 11.40 10.54
CA ASP A 47 9.32 10.45 10.97
C ASP A 47 9.52 9.33 9.92
N VAL A 48 8.43 8.84 9.31
CA VAL A 48 8.50 7.86 8.21
C VAL A 48 9.21 8.44 7.00
N LEU A 49 8.93 9.70 6.63
CA LEU A 49 9.60 10.35 5.51
C LEU A 49 11.09 10.56 5.79
N GLU A 50 11.46 10.97 7.01
CA GLU A 50 12.85 11.12 7.43
C GLU A 50 13.60 9.77 7.40
N ASP A 51 12.99 8.70 7.89
CA ASP A 51 13.58 7.35 7.91
C ASP A 51 13.80 6.79 6.49
N LEU A 52 12.94 7.15 5.54
CA LEU A 52 13.03 6.76 4.13
C LEU A 52 13.82 7.74 3.26
N GLU A 53 14.35 8.82 3.85
CA GLU A 53 15.05 9.90 3.16
C GLU A 53 14.23 10.52 2.00
N LEU A 54 12.91 10.63 2.19
CA LEU A 54 11.99 11.22 1.22
C LEU A 54 11.76 12.70 1.50
N ASP A 55 11.81 13.51 0.44
CA ASP A 55 11.64 14.96 0.52
C ASP A 55 10.17 15.41 0.55
N SER A 56 9.24 14.58 0.05
CA SER A 56 7.83 14.89 -0.06
C SER A 56 6.92 13.75 0.43
N GLU A 57 5.81 14.13 1.07
CA GLU A 57 4.70 13.20 1.38
C GLU A 57 4.06 12.61 0.11
N ASP A 58 4.21 13.28 -1.03
CA ASP A 58 3.70 12.82 -2.33
C ASP A 58 4.49 11.65 -2.91
N ASP A 59 5.71 11.40 -2.41
CA ASP A 59 6.60 10.36 -2.93
C ASP A 59 6.31 8.98 -2.31
N LEU A 60 5.45 8.90 -1.29
CA LEU A 60 5.09 7.66 -0.60
C LEU A 60 3.60 7.36 -0.72
N LEU A 61 3.24 6.41 -1.61
CA LEU A 61 1.86 6.01 -1.84
C LEU A 61 1.42 4.84 -0.94
N GLY A 62 2.36 3.97 -0.61
CA GLY A 62 2.17 2.87 0.31
C GLY A 62 3.48 2.53 1.02
N LEU A 63 3.37 1.74 2.09
CA LEU A 63 4.52 1.27 2.85
C LEU A 63 4.23 -0.09 3.48
N TYR A 64 5.01 -1.10 3.11
CA TYR A 64 5.06 -2.37 3.80
C TYR A 64 5.88 -2.28 5.10
N GLN A 65 5.29 -2.76 6.21
CA GLN A 65 5.88 -2.82 7.54
C GLN A 65 5.67 -4.21 8.12
N GLY A 66 6.71 -5.04 8.08
CA GLY A 66 6.68 -6.39 8.63
C GLY A 66 8.08 -7.01 8.56
N GLN A 67 8.32 -8.04 9.36
CA GLN A 67 9.54 -8.83 9.21
C GLN A 67 9.55 -9.48 7.82
N SER A 68 10.70 -9.43 7.14
CA SER A 68 10.90 -10.14 5.87
C SER A 68 10.51 -11.62 6.05
N LEU A 69 9.62 -12.14 5.20
CA LEU A 69 9.30 -13.59 5.16
C LEU A 69 10.55 -14.44 4.85
N LEU A 70 11.65 -13.82 4.40
CA LEU A 70 12.92 -14.46 4.10
C LEU A 70 13.85 -14.61 5.32
N GLU A 71 13.64 -13.85 6.40
CA GLU A 71 14.48 -13.93 7.60
C GLU A 71 13.71 -14.52 8.79
N ASP A 72 13.85 -15.84 8.97
CA ASP A 72 13.62 -16.54 10.23
C ASP A 72 14.55 -15.97 11.32
N SER A 73 14.20 -14.82 11.89
CA SER A 73 14.93 -14.23 13.00
C SER A 73 14.48 -14.91 14.30
N PHE A 74 15.34 -15.81 14.78
CA PHE A 74 15.25 -16.64 16.00
C PHE A 74 15.09 -15.85 17.34
N PHE A 75 14.71 -14.56 17.31
CA PHE A 75 14.78 -13.62 18.44
C PHE A 75 13.54 -12.74 18.67
N ALA A 76 12.34 -13.09 18.21
CA ALA A 76 11.12 -12.35 18.58
C ALA A 76 10.64 -12.70 20.00
N ALA A 77 11.36 -12.22 21.02
CA ALA A 77 10.86 -12.17 22.40
C ALA A 77 9.86 -11.02 22.54
N GLY A 78 8.60 -11.27 22.19
CA GLY A 78 7.51 -10.30 22.20
C GLY A 78 6.70 -10.46 20.92
N GLY A 79 5.40 -10.73 21.03
CA GLY A 79 4.55 -11.16 19.92
C GLY A 79 4.78 -10.34 18.66
N ALA A 80 5.20 -11.00 17.57
CA ALA A 80 5.41 -10.35 16.29
C ALA A 80 4.11 -9.66 15.87
N GLU A 81 4.17 -8.34 15.68
CA GLU A 81 3.05 -7.63 15.08
C GLU A 81 2.83 -8.19 13.66
N PRO A 82 1.57 -8.43 13.27
CA PRO A 82 1.28 -8.89 11.92
C PRO A 82 1.82 -7.87 10.91
N ALA A 83 2.33 -8.37 9.79
CA ALA A 83 2.73 -7.51 8.69
C ALA A 83 1.61 -6.55 8.31
N LYS A 84 1.96 -5.31 7.98
CA LYS A 84 1.03 -4.24 7.65
C LYS A 84 1.43 -3.59 6.33
N ILE A 85 0.48 -3.26 5.48
CA ILE A 85 0.67 -2.30 4.40
C ILE A 85 -0.15 -1.06 4.74
N SER A 86 0.53 0.08 4.90
CA SER A 86 -0.12 1.39 4.95
C SER A 86 -0.34 1.88 3.53
N ILE A 87 -1.54 2.39 3.23
CA ILE A 87 -1.90 3.04 1.97
C ILE A 87 -2.27 4.49 2.27
N TYR A 88 -1.56 5.44 1.65
CA TYR A 88 -1.71 6.86 1.94
C TYR A 88 -2.72 7.51 0.99
N ARG A 89 -3.87 7.89 1.54
CA ARG A 89 -5.00 8.46 0.77
C ARG A 89 -4.65 9.81 0.16
N GLY A 90 -4.02 10.70 0.91
CA GLY A 90 -3.65 12.04 0.47
C GLY A 90 -2.79 12.04 -0.78
N PRO A 91 -1.63 11.37 -0.76
CA PRO A 91 -0.72 11.26 -1.91
C PRO A 91 -1.43 10.68 -3.14
N ILE A 92 -2.13 9.54 -2.99
CA ILE A 92 -2.86 8.89 -4.09
C ILE A 92 -3.92 9.82 -4.70
N LEU A 93 -4.72 10.51 -3.88
CA LEU A 93 -5.76 11.43 -4.38
C LEU A 93 -5.19 12.69 -5.05
N ARG A 94 -3.92 13.04 -4.80
CA ARG A 94 -3.24 14.13 -5.51
C ARG A 94 -2.74 13.69 -6.89
N GLN A 95 -2.39 12.42 -7.06
CA GLN A 95 -1.87 11.86 -8.31
C GLN A 95 -2.98 11.37 -9.27
N CYS A 96 -4.15 10.97 -8.75
CA CYS A 96 -5.27 10.48 -9.58
C CYS A 96 -6.35 11.54 -9.89
N GLU A 97 -7.02 11.38 -11.04
CA GLU A 97 -8.13 12.21 -11.49
C GLU A 97 -9.51 11.53 -11.38
N SER A 98 -9.54 10.20 -11.30
CA SER A 98 -10.77 9.39 -11.26
C SER A 98 -10.73 8.28 -10.19
N SER A 99 -11.90 7.74 -9.83
CA SER A 99 -12.00 6.59 -8.91
C SER A 99 -11.35 5.33 -9.49
N GLU A 100 -11.44 5.17 -10.80
CA GLU A 100 -10.85 4.07 -11.56
C GLU A 100 -9.32 4.15 -11.51
N GLU A 101 -8.75 5.35 -11.69
CA GLU A 101 -7.31 5.58 -11.49
C GLU A 101 -6.90 5.31 -10.04
N VAL A 102 -7.69 5.72 -9.05
CA VAL A 102 -7.37 5.41 -7.64
C VAL A 102 -7.32 3.90 -7.39
N VAL A 103 -8.23 3.12 -7.97
CA VAL A 103 -8.20 1.65 -7.84
C VAL A 103 -6.93 1.08 -8.47
N GLN A 104 -6.57 1.55 -9.67
CA GLN A 104 -5.37 1.12 -10.36
C GLN A 104 -4.10 1.49 -9.59
N GLU A 105 -4.00 2.73 -9.11
CA GLU A 105 -2.85 3.22 -8.35
C GLU A 105 -2.66 2.44 -7.04
N VAL A 106 -3.75 2.15 -6.32
CA VAL A 106 -3.69 1.31 -5.12
C VAL A 106 -3.27 -0.11 -5.48
N TYR A 107 -3.79 -0.68 -6.57
CA TYR A 107 -3.40 -2.01 -7.04
C TYR A 107 -1.90 -2.06 -7.31
N ASP A 108 -1.38 -1.12 -8.10
CA ASP A 108 0.02 -1.04 -8.50
C ASP A 108 0.89 -0.85 -7.25
N THR A 109 0.53 0.09 -6.37
CA THR A 109 1.21 0.30 -5.08
C THR A 109 1.30 -0.99 -4.26
N VAL A 110 0.18 -1.72 -4.08
CA VAL A 110 0.19 -2.97 -3.29
C VAL A 110 1.05 -4.05 -3.96
N VAL A 111 1.00 -4.17 -5.28
CA VAL A 111 1.84 -5.13 -6.01
C VAL A 111 3.33 -4.79 -5.86
N HIS A 112 3.70 -3.51 -5.97
CA HIS A 112 5.07 -3.05 -5.76
C HIS A 112 5.58 -3.37 -4.34
N GLU A 113 4.79 -3.00 -3.32
CA GLU A 113 5.13 -3.28 -1.92
C GLU A 113 5.29 -4.78 -1.63
N LEU A 114 4.41 -5.61 -2.20
CA LEU A 114 4.52 -7.07 -2.07
C LEU A 114 5.70 -7.64 -2.84
N GLY A 115 6.00 -7.10 -4.03
CA GLY A 115 7.14 -7.49 -4.88
C GLY A 115 8.46 -7.32 -4.15
N HIS A 116 8.72 -6.11 -3.65
CA HIS A 116 9.90 -5.82 -2.82
C HIS A 116 9.98 -6.74 -1.60
N HIS A 117 8.85 -7.01 -0.95
CA HIS A 117 8.84 -7.88 0.22
C HIS A 117 9.22 -9.33 -0.07
N VAL A 118 8.82 -9.88 -1.22
CA VAL A 118 9.20 -11.23 -1.63
C VAL A 118 10.59 -11.31 -2.29
N GLY A 119 11.30 -10.19 -2.35
CA GLY A 119 12.66 -10.10 -2.90
C GLY A 119 12.72 -9.97 -4.41
N LEU A 120 11.65 -9.49 -5.05
CA LEU A 120 11.66 -9.09 -6.46
C LEU A 120 12.10 -7.63 -6.55
N ASP A 121 13.11 -7.39 -7.39
CA ASP A 121 13.47 -6.02 -7.79
C ASP A 121 12.43 -5.48 -8.79
N ASP A 122 12.39 -4.16 -8.98
CA ASP A 122 11.46 -3.49 -9.90
C ASP A 122 11.47 -4.09 -11.32
N ASP A 123 12.64 -4.49 -11.79
CA ASP A 123 12.85 -5.10 -13.12
C ASP A 123 12.21 -6.51 -13.25
N GLU A 124 11.87 -7.15 -12.14
CA GLU A 124 11.29 -8.50 -12.08
C GLU A 124 9.76 -8.48 -11.88
N MET A 125 9.16 -7.30 -11.67
CA MET A 125 7.72 -7.17 -11.48
C MET A 125 6.96 -7.16 -12.82
N PRO A 126 5.90 -7.99 -12.97
CA PRO A 126 5.12 -8.02 -14.21
C PRO A 126 4.15 -6.83 -14.24
N TYR A 127 4.47 -5.81 -15.05
CA TYR A 127 3.53 -4.76 -15.48
C TYR A 127 2.42 -5.33 -16.38
#